data_AF-A0A839IVF4-F1
#
_entry.id   AF-A0A839IVF4-F1
#
_cell.length_a   1.000
_cell.length_b   1.000
_cell.length_c   1.000
_cell.angle_alpha   90.00
_cell.angle_beta   90.00
_cell.angle_gamma   90.00
#
_symmetry.space_group_name_H-M   'P 1'
#
loop_
_entity.id
_entity.type
_entity.pdbx_description
1 polymer ?
#
loop_
_entity_poly.entity_id
_entity_poly.type
_entity_poly.pdbx_seq_one_letter_code
_entity_poly.pdbx_strand_id
1 'polypeptide(L)'
;MAMAQHLSDLHTHWIKETKKTIISIVFNGRKYRVEQIAYEADDFIVYELVHGIELEGKEEKYLAVTEAAQLFSIDVYAAPRDFLTTHHGQAWIEIA
;
A
#
# COMPACT_ATOMS: atom_id res chain seq x y z
N MET A 1 2.13 31.80 17.32
CA MET A 1 1.66 30.41 17.16
C MET A 1 0.38 30.40 16.33
N ALA A 2 0.48 30.68 15.02
CA ALA A 2 -0.68 30.83 14.13
C ALA A 2 -0.77 29.75 13.03
N MET A 3 0.25 28.88 12.93
CA MET A 3 0.35 27.92 11.81
C MET A 3 -0.40 26.60 12.08
N ALA A 4 -0.47 26.16 13.34
CA ALA A 4 -1.15 24.93 13.73
C ALA A 4 -2.69 25.02 13.61
N GLN A 5 -3.25 26.22 13.80
CA GLN A 5 -4.68 26.44 13.68
C GLN A 5 -5.11 26.45 12.20
N HIS A 6 -4.31 27.04 11.31
CA HIS A 6 -4.65 27.13 9.89
C HIS A 6 -4.62 25.77 9.17
N LEU A 7 -3.79 24.83 9.63
CA LEU A 7 -3.78 23.45 9.13
C LEU A 7 -4.96 22.62 9.64
N SER A 8 -5.50 22.95 10.81
CA SER A 8 -6.66 22.23 11.37
C SER A 8 -7.96 22.62 10.67
N ASP A 9 -8.13 23.91 10.33
CA ASP A 9 -9.33 24.41 9.63
C ASP A 9 -9.39 23.96 8.15
N LEU A 10 -8.26 23.67 7.51
CA LEU A 10 -8.26 23.10 6.15
C LEU A 10 -8.61 21.60 6.12
N HIS A 11 -8.41 20.88 7.24
CA HIS A 11 -8.63 19.44 7.33
C HIS A 11 -10.06 19.04 7.74
N THR A 12 -10.91 19.98 8.16
CA THR A 12 -12.23 19.63 8.71
C THR A 12 -13.30 19.37 7.63
N HIS A 13 -13.02 19.65 6.35
CA HIS A 13 -13.99 19.51 5.26
C HIS A 13 -13.83 18.26 4.36
N TRP A 14 -12.83 17.41 4.62
CA TRP A 14 -12.60 16.19 3.83
C TRP A 14 -12.82 14.88 4.57
N ILE A 15 -13.33 14.92 5.80
CA ILE A 15 -13.90 13.72 6.43
C ILE A 15 -15.30 13.51 5.83
N LYS A 16 -15.35 13.25 4.51
CA LYS A 16 -16.35 12.32 4.02
C LYS A 16 -16.06 11.04 4.77
N GLU A 17 -17.02 10.59 5.57
CA GLU A 17 -17.18 9.19 5.92
C GLU A 17 -17.31 8.40 4.61
N THR A 18 -16.19 8.20 3.92
CA THR A 18 -16.08 7.19 2.89
C THR A 18 -16.28 5.90 3.65
N LYS A 19 -17.36 5.16 3.37
CA LYS A 19 -17.48 3.75 3.77
C LYS A 19 -16.09 3.15 3.58
N LYS A 20 -15.41 2.77 4.67
CA LYS A 20 -14.05 2.24 4.63
C LYS A 20 -14.11 1.01 3.74
N THR A 21 -13.77 1.22 2.48
CA THR A 21 -13.74 0.19 1.47
C THR A 21 -12.64 -0.74 1.91
N ILE A 22 -12.98 -1.97 2.25
CA ILE A 22 -11.98 -2.91 2.75
C ILE A 22 -11.23 -3.40 1.54
N ILE A 23 -9.99 -2.94 1.40
CA ILE A 23 -9.07 -3.36 0.35
C ILE A 23 -8.28 -4.56 0.87
N SER A 24 -8.12 -5.58 0.05
CA SER A 24 -7.24 -6.72 0.34
C SER A 24 -6.38 -7.05 -0.87
N ILE A 25 -5.10 -7.36 -0.63
CA ILE A 25 -4.26 -8.03 -1.60
C ILE A 25 -4.58 -9.51 -1.53
N VAL A 26 -4.88 -10.14 -2.66
CA VAL A 26 -5.04 -11.58 -2.74
C VAL A 26 -3.83 -12.18 -3.43
N PHE A 27 -3.10 -13.04 -2.71
CA PHE A 27 -1.87 -13.65 -3.15
C PHE A 27 -1.82 -15.11 -2.67
N ASN A 28 -1.44 -16.04 -3.56
CA ASN A 28 -1.41 -17.48 -3.26
C ASN A 28 -2.69 -18.02 -2.61
N GLY A 29 -3.87 -17.54 -3.05
CA GLY A 29 -5.18 -17.96 -2.54
C GLY A 29 -5.53 -17.43 -1.14
N ARG A 30 -4.71 -16.54 -0.57
CA ARG A 30 -4.94 -15.91 0.73
C ARG A 30 -5.21 -14.42 0.56
N LYS A 31 -6.04 -13.87 1.46
CA LYS A 31 -6.38 -12.45 1.49
C LYS A 31 -5.59 -11.74 2.60
N TYR A 32 -4.92 -10.67 2.24
CA TYR A 32 -4.12 -9.84 3.13
C TYR A 32 -4.76 -8.46 3.20
N ARG A 33 -5.26 -8.11 4.38
CA ARG A 33 -5.98 -6.86 4.58
C ARG A 33 -5.00 -5.68 4.46
N VAL A 34 -5.38 -4.71 3.63
CA VAL A 34 -4.66 -3.46 3.47
C VAL A 34 -5.08 -2.49 4.59
N GLU A 35 -4.10 -1.91 5.25
CA GLU A 35 -4.26 -0.81 6.20
C GLU A 35 -4.48 0.51 5.45
N GLN A 36 -3.60 0.81 4.49
CA GLN A 36 -3.67 1.99 3.63
C GLN A 36 -2.88 1.82 2.33
N ILE A 37 -3.10 2.72 1.38
CA ILE A 37 -2.22 2.93 0.24
C ILE A 37 -1.10 3.86 0.71
N ALA A 38 0.15 3.37 0.70
CA ALA A 38 1.31 4.11 1.19
C ALA A 38 1.92 5.01 0.11
N TYR A 39 1.83 4.59 -1.16
CA TYR A 39 2.39 5.31 -2.29
C TYR A 39 1.75 4.87 -3.61
N GLU A 40 1.57 5.81 -4.55
CA GLU A 40 1.07 5.54 -5.90
C GLU A 40 2.09 6.10 -6.91
N ALA A 41 2.55 5.23 -7.81
CA ALA A 41 3.36 5.55 -8.98
C ALA A 41 2.53 5.33 -10.25
N ASP A 42 3.09 5.71 -11.41
CA ASP A 42 2.43 5.53 -12.70
C ASP A 42 2.24 4.04 -13.07
N ASP A 43 3.10 3.15 -12.57
CA ASP A 43 3.16 1.73 -12.96
C ASP A 43 2.93 0.74 -11.81
N PHE A 44 2.88 1.21 -10.56
CA PHE A 44 2.60 0.38 -9.39
C PHE A 44 2.00 1.18 -8.22
N ILE A 45 1.34 0.45 -7.32
CA ILE A 45 0.81 0.99 -6.07
C ILE A 45 1.40 0.22 -4.90
N VAL A 46 1.90 0.93 -3.89
CA VAL A 46 2.39 0.36 -2.64
C VAL A 46 1.26 0.34 -1.61
N TYR A 47 1.00 -0.84 -1.08
CA TYR A 47 0.05 -1.07 -0.02
C TYR A 47 0.77 -1.39 1.28
N GLU A 48 0.29 -0.81 2.37
CA GLU A 48 0.65 -1.24 3.72
C GLU A 48 -0.38 -2.27 4.20
N LEU A 49 0.09 -3.41 4.69
CA LEU A 49 -0.77 -4.46 5.24
C LEU A 49 -1.03 -4.24 6.73
N VAL A 50 -2.23 -4.58 7.20
CA VAL A 50 -2.55 -4.56 8.65
C VAL A 50 -1.65 -5.53 9.43
N HIS A 51 -1.35 -6.69 8.82
CA HIS A 51 -0.41 -7.67 9.31
C HIS A 51 0.57 -8.00 8.20
N GLY A 52 1.87 -8.02 8.54
CA GLY A 52 2.91 -8.41 7.60
C GLY A 52 2.72 -9.83 7.07
N ILE A 53 3.31 -10.10 5.91
CA ILE A 53 3.39 -11.42 5.30
C ILE A 53 4.86 -11.87 5.30
N GLU A 54 5.11 -13.15 5.60
CA GLU A 54 6.44 -13.71 5.43
C GLU A 54 6.67 -14.07 3.96
N LEU A 55 7.66 -13.42 3.35
CA LEU A 55 8.11 -13.67 1.98
C LEU A 55 9.63 -13.84 2.00
N GLU A 56 10.12 -14.93 1.40
CA GLU A 56 11.55 -15.27 1.37
C GLU A 56 12.25 -15.23 2.74
N GLY A 57 11.53 -15.57 3.82
CA GLY A 57 12.05 -15.57 5.19
C GLY A 57 12.14 -14.19 5.86
N LYS A 58 11.54 -13.17 5.27
CA LYS A 58 11.40 -11.82 5.84
C LYS A 58 9.94 -11.44 5.98
N GLU A 59 9.60 -10.78 7.09
CA GLU A 59 8.29 -10.16 7.24
C GLU A 59 8.22 -8.85 6.45
N GLU A 60 7.31 -8.80 5.49
CA GLU A 60 7.05 -7.64 4.64
C GLU A 60 5.69 -7.03 5.01
N LYS A 61 5.71 -5.76 5.44
CA LYS A 61 4.49 -4.98 5.71
C LYS A 61 4.07 -4.13 4.51
N TYR A 62 5.02 -3.80 3.63
CA TYR A 62 4.80 -2.96 2.46
C TYR A 62 5.07 -3.75 1.19
N LEU A 63 4.09 -3.78 0.29
CA LEU A 63 4.18 -4.50 -0.97
C LEU A 63 3.69 -3.63 -2.12
N ALA A 64 4.39 -3.70 -3.24
CA ALA A 64 3.97 -3.07 -4.47
C ALA A 64 3.17 -4.06 -5.33
N VAL A 65 2.07 -3.58 -5.90
CA VAL A 65 1.34 -4.30 -6.95
C VAL A 65 1.37 -3.46 -8.22
N THR A 66 1.87 -4.03 -9.32
CA THR A 66 1.92 -3.37 -10.63
C THR A 66 0.57 -3.44 -11.35
N GLU A 67 0.38 -2.64 -12.39
CA GLU A 67 -0.81 -2.73 -13.27
C GLU A 67 -1.00 -4.12 -13.89
N ALA A 68 0.09 -4.86 -14.10
CA ALA A 68 0.10 -6.23 -14.59
C ALA A 68 -0.21 -7.28 -13.50
N ALA A 69 -0.73 -6.84 -12.35
CA ALA A 69 -1.06 -7.67 -11.19
C ALA A 69 0.16 -8.42 -10.63
N GLN A 70 1.37 -7.86 -10.73
CA GLN A 70 2.58 -8.46 -10.18
C GLN A 70 2.88 -7.92 -8.79
N LEU A 71 3.21 -8.81 -7.85
CA LEU A 71 3.53 -8.47 -6.48
C LEU A 71 5.05 -8.37 -6.29
N PHE A 72 5.50 -7.28 -5.69
CA PHE A 72 6.90 -7.02 -5.40
C PHE A 72 7.13 -6.59 -3.95
N SER A 73 8.29 -6.99 -3.39
CA SER A 73 8.88 -6.28 -2.24
C SER A 73 9.40 -4.90 -2.69
N ILE A 74 9.51 -3.97 -1.74
CA ILE A 74 10.05 -2.64 -1.99
C ILE A 74 11.28 -2.35 -1.14
N ASP A 75 12.13 -1.44 -1.59
CA ASP A 75 13.16 -0.79 -0.78
C ASP A 75 12.98 0.73 -0.81
N VAL A 76 12.50 1.28 0.31
CA VAL A 76 12.23 2.72 0.46
C VAL A 76 13.49 3.58 0.47
N TYR A 77 14.68 2.98 0.63
CA TYR A 77 15.96 3.68 0.60
C TYR A 77 16.67 3.54 -0.76
N ALA A 78 16.14 2.71 -1.66
CA ALA A 78 16.71 2.53 -2.97
C ALA A 78 16.42 3.73 -3.90
N ALA A 79 17.22 3.83 -4.96
CA ALA A 79 16.93 4.77 -6.03
C ALA A 79 15.60 4.38 -6.73
N PRO A 80 14.87 5.31 -7.37
CA PRO A 80 13.57 5.02 -7.98
C PRO A 80 13.57 3.81 -8.95
N ARG A 81 14.66 3.62 -9.71
CA ARG A 81 14.82 2.49 -10.64
C ARG A 81 14.98 1.12 -9.96
N ASP A 82 15.40 1.13 -8.69
CA ASP A 82 15.73 -0.04 -7.88
C ASP A 82 14.69 -0.22 -6.74
N PHE A 83 13.59 0.55 -6.78
CA PHE A 83 12.58 0.61 -5.73
C PHE A 83 11.81 -0.72 -5.59
N LEU A 84 11.50 -1.37 -6.72
CA LEU A 84 10.94 -2.72 -6.76
C LEU A 84 12.09 -3.73 -6.71
N THR A 85 12.09 -4.60 -5.70
CA THR A 85 13.22 -5.49 -5.42
C THR A 85 12.94 -6.93 -5.87
N THR A 86 12.21 -7.69 -5.06
CA THR A 86 11.90 -9.10 -5.33
C THR A 86 10.52 -9.24 -5.94
N HIS A 87 10.41 -9.97 -7.06
CA HIS A 87 9.13 -10.41 -7.64
C HIS A 87 8.62 -11.68 -6.97
N HIS A 88 7.40 -11.65 -6.43
CA HIS A 88 6.79 -12.77 -5.69
C HIS A 88 5.74 -13.56 -6.48
N GLY A 89 5.32 -13.05 -7.63
CA GLY A 89 4.28 -13.64 -8.47
C GLY A 89 3.12 -12.70 -8.72
N GLN A 90 1.92 -13.26 -8.92
CA GLN A 90 0.73 -12.47 -9.23
C GLN A 90 -0.16 -12.25 -8.01
N ALA A 91 -0.63 -11.03 -7.83
CA ALA A 91 -1.59 -10.66 -6.80
C ALA A 91 -2.64 -9.69 -7.36
N TRP A 92 -3.87 -9.80 -6.87
CA TRP A 92 -4.97 -8.93 -7.27
C TRP A 92 -5.55 -8.17 -6.09
N ILE A 93 -6.13 -7.02 -6.38
CA ILE A 93 -6.79 -6.18 -5.38
C ILE A 93 -8.26 -6.55 -5.34
N GLU A 94 -8.75 -6.91 -4.16
CA GLU A 94 -10.16 -7.11 -3.89
C GLU A 94 -10.70 -5.95 -3.06
N ILE A 95 -11.85 -5.44 -3.49
CA ILE A 95 -12.59 -4.37 -2.83
C ILE A 95 -13.92 -4.97 -2.34
N ALA A 96 -14.16 -4.92 -1.03
CA ALA A 96 -15.40 -5.38 -0.39
C ALA A 96 -16.34 -4.22 -0.02
#